data_AF-A0A6P7TYM3-F1
#
_entry.id   AF-A0A6P7TYM3-F1
#
_cell.length_a   1.000
_cell.length_b   1.000
_cell.length_c   1.000
_cell.angle_alpha   90.00
_cell.angle_beta   90.00
_cell.angle_gamma   90.00
#
_symmetry.space_group_name_H-M   'P 1'
#
loop_
_entity.id
_entity.type
_entity.pdbx_description
1 polymer ?
#
loop_
_entity_poly.entity_id
_entity_poly.type
_entity_poly.pdbx_seq_one_letter_code
_entity_poly.pdbx_strand_id
1 'polypeptide(L)'
;MEHQLRGAEILFFLVSRYLKIHDGSKFPLIEFMQSLVNARRNLALFQHHDGITGTSKDVVVDDYGDRLLTAMMEMKRLTTESITFLMMKEKSKYSYSKEKPMFNVDEKREKHFSIPERSVLKISDTPQ
;
A
#
# COMPACT_ATOMS: atom_id res chain seq x y z
N MET A 1 -3.39 -9.33 -1.61
CA MET A 1 -4.02 -8.49 -0.57
C MET A 1 -3.54 -8.85 0.83
N GLU A 2 -3.86 -10.02 1.41
CA GLU A 2 -3.54 -10.32 2.82
C GLU A 2 -2.06 -10.06 3.19
N HIS A 3 -1.13 -10.58 2.38
CA HIS A 3 0.30 -10.35 2.60
C HIS A 3 0.71 -8.86 2.49
N GLN A 4 0.06 -8.09 1.61
CA GLN A 4 0.31 -6.65 1.45
C GLN A 4 -0.19 -5.88 2.68
N LEU A 5 -1.40 -6.19 3.16
CA LEU A 5 -1.94 -5.59 4.38
C LEU A 5 -1.02 -5.87 5.57
N ARG A 6 -0.63 -7.14 5.76
CA ARG A 6 0.27 -7.54 6.84
C ARG A 6 1.63 -6.84 6.76
N GLY A 7 2.23 -6.79 5.58
CA GLY A 7 3.51 -6.09 5.37
C GLY A 7 3.40 -4.60 5.67
N ALA A 8 2.33 -3.95 5.20
CA ALA A 8 2.08 -2.54 5.42
C ALA A 8 1.86 -2.22 6.90
N GLU A 9 1.12 -3.05 7.64
CA GLU A 9 0.91 -2.91 9.09
C GLU A 9 2.21 -2.98 9.90
N ILE A 10 3.06 -3.96 9.58
CA ILE A 10 4.36 -4.14 10.26
C ILE A 10 5.21 -2.88 10.05
N LEU A 11 5.33 -2.42 8.80
CA LEU A 11 6.11 -1.22 8.47
C LEU A 11 5.53 0.04 9.12
N PHE A 12 4.21 0.23 9.06
CA PHE A 12 3.54 1.34 9.71
C PHE A 12 3.78 1.36 11.22
N PHE A 13 3.74 0.20 11.88
CA PHE A 13 4.03 0.09 13.30
C PHE A 13 5.48 0.48 13.63
N LEU A 14 6.45 0.05 12.82
CA LEU A 14 7.86 0.43 12.99
C LEU A 14 8.04 1.95 12.87
N VAL A 15 7.43 2.57 11.85
CA VAL A 15 7.43 4.02 11.67
C VAL A 15 6.78 4.71 12.87
N SER A 16 5.59 4.28 13.27
CA SER A 16 4.85 4.84 14.40
C SER A 16 5.64 4.76 15.70
N ARG A 17 6.33 3.63 15.94
CA ARG A 17 7.18 3.44 17.11
C ARG A 17 8.38 4.37 17.09
N TYR A 18 9.02 4.54 15.93
CA TYR A 18 10.13 5.47 15.77
C TYR A 18 9.69 6.91 16.10
N LEU A 19 8.55 7.36 15.56
CA LEU A 19 8.04 8.72 15.76
C LEU A 19 7.55 9.01 17.17
N LYS A 20 7.10 7.97 17.89
CA LYS A 20 6.76 8.12 19.31
C LYS A 20 8.00 8.39 20.17
N ILE A 21 9.18 7.90 19.75
CA ILE A 21 10.45 8.10 20.46
C ILE A 21 11.15 9.38 19.99
N HIS A 22 11.10 9.64 18.69
CA HIS A 22 11.75 10.77 18.04
C HIS A 22 10.70 11.73 17.53
N ASP A 23 10.57 12.88 18.20
CA ASP A 23 9.67 13.93 17.75
C ASP A 23 10.17 14.56 16.43
N GLY A 24 9.24 14.96 15.55
CA GLY A 24 9.60 15.80 14.39
C GLY A 24 9.71 15.15 13.01
N SER A 25 8.83 14.21 12.64
CA SER A 25 8.64 13.89 11.22
C SER A 25 7.25 14.21 10.70
N LYS A 26 7.16 14.58 9.43
CA LYS A 26 5.92 14.90 8.70
C LYS A 26 5.23 13.64 8.13
N PHE A 27 5.48 12.46 8.69
CA PHE A 27 4.81 11.24 8.25
C PHE A 27 3.30 11.31 8.54
N PRO A 28 2.42 11.09 7.55
CA PRO A 28 0.99 11.30 7.72
C PRO A 28 0.33 10.09 8.41
N LEU A 29 0.60 9.93 9.70
CA LEU A 29 0.15 8.79 10.51
C LEU A 29 -1.37 8.60 10.48
N ILE A 30 -2.14 9.70 10.56
CA ILE A 30 -3.61 9.66 10.61
C ILE A 30 -4.18 9.16 9.28
N GLU A 31 -3.73 9.72 8.15
CA GLU A 31 -4.17 9.30 6.81
C GLU A 31 -3.89 7.81 6.60
N PHE A 32 -2.69 7.38 6.95
CA PHE A 32 -2.28 6.00 6.77
C PHE A 32 -2.95 5.00 7.71
N MET A 33 -3.27 5.42 8.94
CA MET A 33 -4.10 4.62 9.84
C MET A 33 -5.51 4.43 9.27
N GLN A 34 -6.08 5.47 8.64
CA GLN A 34 -7.38 5.36 7.98
C GLN A 34 -7.35 4.39 6.80
N SER A 35 -6.31 4.44 5.95
CA SER A 35 -6.11 3.46 4.87
C SER A 35 -5.98 2.03 5.40
N LEU A 36 -5.26 1.81 6.51
CA LEU A 36 -5.17 0.49 7.15
C LEU A 36 -6.54 -0.03 7.61
N VAL A 37 -7.34 0.82 8.26
CA VAL A 37 -8.70 0.46 8.70
C VAL A 37 -9.58 0.09 7.50
N ASN A 38 -9.53 0.88 6.43
CA ASN A 38 -10.29 0.62 5.21
C ASN A 38 -9.87 -0.69 4.55
N ALA A 39 -8.56 -0.94 4.43
CA ALA A 39 -8.04 -2.17 3.85
C ALA A 39 -8.43 -3.41 4.67
N ARG A 40 -8.39 -3.35 6.01
CA ARG A 40 -8.88 -4.43 6.89
C ARG A 40 -10.36 -4.71 6.67
N ARG A 41 -11.19 -3.66 6.63
CA ARG A 41 -12.64 -3.79 6.42
C ARG A 41 -12.96 -4.41 5.06
N ASN A 42 -12.31 -3.95 3.99
CA ASN A 42 -12.51 -4.51 2.65
C ASN A 42 -12.05 -5.97 2.58
N LEU A 43 -10.93 -6.33 3.22
CA LEU A 43 -10.50 -7.72 3.30
C LEU A 43 -11.52 -8.57 4.07
N ALA A 44 -11.96 -8.13 5.24
CA ALA A 44 -12.93 -8.86 6.06
C ALA A 44 -14.28 -9.03 5.36
N LEU A 45 -14.74 -8.01 4.64
CA LEU A 45 -15.95 -8.08 3.83
C LEU A 45 -15.82 -9.13 2.72
N PHE A 46 -14.66 -9.21 2.05
CA PHE A 46 -14.42 -10.22 1.04
C PHE A 46 -14.36 -11.65 1.61
N GLN A 47 -14.01 -11.82 2.88
CA GLN A 47 -14.06 -13.12 3.56
C GLN A 47 -15.48 -13.62 3.82
N HIS A 48 -16.51 -12.80 3.56
CA HIS A 48 -17.88 -13.29 3.52
C HIS A 48 -17.93 -14.52 2.60
N HIS A 49 -18.65 -15.56 3.02
CA HIS A 49 -18.67 -16.81 2.29
C HIS A 49 -19.13 -16.62 0.85
N ASP A 50 -20.03 -15.68 0.55
CA ASP A 50 -20.40 -15.40 -0.85
C ASP A 50 -19.39 -14.54 -1.62
N GLY A 51 -18.46 -13.88 -0.93
CA GLY A 51 -17.37 -13.11 -1.54
C GLY A 51 -16.23 -14.03 -1.96
N ILE A 52 -15.59 -14.69 -0.99
CA ILE A 52 -14.40 -15.50 -1.24
C ILE A 52 -14.69 -16.75 -2.07
N THR A 53 -15.88 -17.34 -1.96
CA THR A 53 -16.24 -18.51 -2.76
C THR A 53 -16.76 -18.15 -4.15
N GLY A 54 -17.00 -16.86 -4.43
CA GLY A 54 -17.50 -16.39 -5.72
C GLY A 54 -18.95 -16.80 -6.01
N THR A 55 -19.78 -17.03 -4.98
CA THR A 55 -21.21 -17.36 -5.15
C THR A 55 -22.13 -16.13 -5.20
N SER A 56 -21.57 -14.93 -5.10
CA SER A 56 -22.28 -13.66 -5.30
C SER A 56 -22.65 -13.42 -6.77
N LYS A 57 -23.56 -12.47 -7.02
CA LYS A 57 -23.87 -11.99 -8.38
C LYS A 57 -22.66 -11.24 -8.98
N ASP A 58 -22.53 -11.25 -10.31
CA ASP A 58 -21.42 -10.60 -11.03
C ASP A 58 -21.16 -9.15 -10.57
N VAL A 59 -22.20 -8.32 -10.45
CA VAL A 59 -22.08 -6.92 -10.00
C VAL A 59 -21.52 -6.78 -8.57
N VAL A 60 -21.74 -7.78 -7.72
CA VAL A 60 -21.22 -7.82 -6.34
C VAL A 60 -19.78 -8.31 -6.34
N VAL A 61 -19.45 -9.28 -7.20
CA VAL A 61 -18.06 -9.74 -7.41
C VAL A 61 -17.18 -8.59 -7.91
N ASP A 62 -17.70 -7.77 -8.83
CA ASP A 62 -17.01 -6.57 -9.30
C ASP A 62 -16.76 -5.55 -8.18
N ASP A 63 -17.77 -5.27 -7.34
CA ASP A 63 -17.60 -4.38 -6.16
C ASP A 63 -16.54 -4.91 -5.19
N TYR A 64 -16.51 -6.22 -4.92
CA TYR A 64 -15.44 -6.81 -4.12
C TYR A 64 -14.06 -6.61 -4.75
N GLY A 65 -13.96 -6.84 -6.06
CA GLY A 65 -12.72 -6.68 -6.80
C GLY A 65 -12.17 -5.25 -6.73
N ASP A 66 -13.02 -4.26 -6.99
CA ASP A 66 -12.66 -2.84 -6.96
C ASP A 66 -12.25 -2.38 -5.55
N ARG A 67 -12.97 -2.83 -4.51
CA ARG A 67 -12.62 -2.56 -3.11
C ARG A 67 -11.26 -3.15 -2.73
N LEU A 68 -10.98 -4.39 -3.15
CA LEU A 68 -9.71 -5.05 -2.87
C LEU A 68 -8.56 -4.42 -3.65
N LEU A 69 -8.78 -4.03 -4.91
CA LEU A 69 -7.78 -3.33 -5.72
C LEU A 69 -7.43 -1.98 -5.09
N THR A 70 -8.44 -1.20 -4.70
CA THR A 70 -8.26 0.09 -4.02
C THR A 70 -7.47 -0.09 -2.71
N ALA A 71 -7.88 -1.04 -1.87
CA ALA A 71 -7.17 -1.37 -0.63
C ALA A 71 -5.71 -1.77 -0.91
N MET A 72 -5.47 -2.60 -1.93
CA MET A 72 -4.12 -3.02 -2.32
C MET A 72 -3.25 -1.83 -2.75
N MET A 73 -3.79 -0.89 -3.53
CA MET A 73 -3.06 0.32 -3.94
C MET A 73 -2.68 1.20 -2.75
N GLU A 74 -3.60 1.37 -1.79
CA GLU A 74 -3.31 2.07 -0.54
C GLU A 74 -2.23 1.37 0.30
N MET A 75 -2.27 0.03 0.41
CA MET A 75 -1.25 -0.73 1.14
C MET A 75 0.11 -0.69 0.48
N LYS A 76 0.15 -0.73 -0.86
CA LYS A 76 1.38 -0.51 -1.63
C LYS A 76 1.94 0.87 -1.29
N ARG A 77 1.14 1.92 -1.38
CA ARG A 77 1.54 3.30 -1.06
C ARG A 77 2.07 3.45 0.37
N LEU A 78 1.37 2.91 1.36
CA LEU A 78 1.80 2.89 2.76
C LEU A 78 3.18 2.23 2.90
N THR A 79 3.35 1.07 2.26
CA THR A 79 4.61 0.31 2.27
C THR A 79 5.75 1.15 1.70
N THR A 80 5.53 1.77 0.54
CA THR A 80 6.53 2.61 -0.14
C THR A 80 6.98 3.80 0.70
N GLU A 81 6.04 4.54 1.29
CA GLU A 81 6.34 5.70 2.13
C GLU A 81 7.00 5.28 3.45
N SER A 82 6.58 4.16 4.02
CA SER A 82 7.20 3.61 5.22
C SER A 82 8.65 3.19 4.97
N ILE A 83 8.93 2.51 3.85
CA ILE A 83 10.30 2.15 3.45
C ILE A 83 11.14 3.40 3.20
N THR A 84 10.60 4.38 2.46
CA THR A 84 11.25 5.67 2.22
C THR A 84 11.67 6.32 3.54
N PHE A 85 10.71 6.48 4.45
CA PHE A 85 10.96 7.03 5.76
C PHE A 85 12.03 6.23 6.51
N LEU A 86 11.92 4.90 6.57
CA LEU A 86 12.84 4.03 7.32
C LEU A 86 14.26 3.98 6.74
N MET A 87 14.43 4.17 5.43
CA MET A 87 15.74 4.17 4.75
C MET A 87 16.45 5.52 4.78
N MET A 88 15.74 6.64 4.92
CA MET A 88 16.38 7.97 4.96
C MET A 88 17.32 8.10 6.17
N LYS A 89 18.56 8.56 5.95
CA LYS A 89 19.52 8.82 7.03
C LYS A 89 19.04 9.96 7.94
N GLU A 90 18.56 11.04 7.33
CA GLU A 90 18.00 12.20 8.03
C GLU A 90 16.48 12.20 7.92
N LYS A 91 15.80 11.75 8.99
CA LYS A 91 14.33 11.67 9.03
C LYS A 91 13.64 13.03 8.97
N SER A 92 14.32 14.09 9.39
CA SER A 92 13.82 15.47 9.35
C SER A 92 13.60 15.99 7.92
N LYS A 93 14.33 15.45 6.94
CA LYS A 93 14.18 15.77 5.52
C LYS A 93 13.02 15.04 4.85
N TYR A 94 12.40 14.08 5.55
CA TYR A 94 11.24 13.38 5.00
C TYR A 94 10.11 14.38 4.74
N SER A 95 9.61 14.36 3.50
CA SER A 95 8.43 15.10 3.11
C SER A 95 7.50 14.16 2.36
N TYR A 96 6.26 14.10 2.81
CA TYR A 96 5.24 13.32 2.13
C TYR A 96 4.77 14.03 0.86
N SER A 97 4.76 13.33 -0.27
CA SER A 97 4.17 13.79 -1.52
C SER A 97 3.41 12.64 -2.19
N LYS A 98 2.15 12.90 -2.57
CA LYS A 98 1.35 11.89 -3.29
C LYS A 98 1.82 11.71 -4.74
N GLU A 99 2.36 12.77 -5.33
CA GLU A 99 2.64 12.86 -6.76
C GLU A 99 4.01 12.29 -7.14
N LYS A 100 4.95 12.24 -6.19
CA LYS A 100 6.34 11.83 -6.44
C LYS A 100 6.82 10.88 -5.34
N PRO A 101 6.35 9.62 -5.32
CA PRO A 101 6.87 8.62 -4.39
C PRO A 101 8.34 8.29 -4.75
N MET A 102 9.16 8.04 -3.73
CA MET A 102 10.59 7.72 -3.94
C MET A 102 10.79 6.34 -4.57
N PHE A 103 9.98 5.35 -4.15
CA PHE A 103 10.00 4.01 -4.74
C PHE A 103 8.70 3.75 -5.50
N ASN A 104 8.73 2.76 -6.40
CA ASN A 104 7.54 2.21 -7.03
C ASN A 104 7.52 0.71 -6.78
N VAL A 105 6.33 0.16 -6.54
CA VAL A 105 6.16 -1.29 -6.48
C VAL A 105 6.23 -1.83 -7.91
N ASP A 106 6.97 -2.92 -8.11
CA ASP A 106 7.21 -3.52 -9.43
C ASP A 106 5.89 -3.90 -10.14
N GLU A 107 5.02 -4.58 -9.39
CA GLU A 107 3.73 -5.05 -9.91
C GLU A 107 2.67 -3.93 -9.91
N LYS A 108 2.14 -3.61 -11.09
CA LYS A 108 1.01 -2.71 -11.30
C LYS A 108 -0.19 -3.47 -11.87
N ARG A 109 -1.39 -3.05 -11.49
CA ARG A 109 -2.64 -3.63 -11.99
C ARG A 109 -3.63 -2.50 -12.21
N GLU A 110 -4.19 -2.41 -13.41
CA GLU A 110 -5.13 -1.33 -13.78
C GLU A 110 -6.55 -1.61 -13.26
N LYS A 111 -7.03 -2.85 -13.43
CA LYS A 111 -8.38 -3.29 -13.06
C LYS A 111 -8.33 -4.59 -12.25
N HIS A 112 -9.35 -4.88 -11.45
CA HIS A 112 -9.39 -6.09 -10.60
C HIS A 112 -9.24 -7.38 -11.41
N PHE A 113 -9.83 -7.43 -12.61
CA PHE A 113 -9.73 -8.55 -13.56
C PHE A 113 -8.53 -8.50 -14.52
N SER A 114 -7.72 -7.43 -14.49
CA SER A 114 -6.56 -7.32 -15.39
C SER A 114 -5.36 -8.13 -14.91
N ILE A 115 -4.55 -8.59 -15.86
CA ILE A 115 -3.28 -9.25 -15.58
C ILE A 115 -2.29 -8.20 -15.02
N PRO A 116 -1.52 -8.53 -13.96
CA PRO A 116 -0.52 -7.62 -13.44
C PRO A 116 0.62 -7.38 -14.44
N GLU A 117 1.05 -6.14 -14.55
CA GLU A 117 2.18 -5.69 -15.36
C GLU A 117 3.39 -5.39 -14.46
N ARG A 118 4.60 -5.54 -15.01
CA ARG A 118 5.86 -5.26 -14.32
C ARG A 118 6.60 -4.09 -14.94
N SER A 119 7.35 -3.37 -14.11
CA SER A 119 8.10 -2.20 -14.57
C SER A 119 9.43 -2.64 -15.17
N VAL A 120 9.67 -2.33 -16.44
CA VAL A 120 10.96 -2.65 -17.11
C VAL A 120 12.02 -1.65 -16.70
N LEU A 121 13.04 -2.12 -15.98
CA LEU A 121 14.23 -1.33 -15.67
C LEU A 121 15.19 -1.40 -16.86
N LYS A 122 15.41 -0.26 -17.53
CA LYS A 122 16.44 -0.14 -18.56
C LYS A 122 17.77 0.13 -17.87
N ILE A 123 18.72 -0.77 -18.02
CA ILE A 123 20.07 -0.63 -17.48
C ILE A 123 20.93 -0.04 -18.61
N SER A 124 21.60 1.08 -18.34
CA SER A 124 22.61 1.66 -19.23
C SER A 124 24.01 1.44 -18.65
N ASP A 125 25.00 1.20 -19.51
CA ASP A 125 26.41 1.02 -19.11
C ASP A 125 27.06 2.31 -18.59
N THR A 126 26.40 3.45 -18.76
CA THR A 126 26.80 4.74 -18.18
C THR A 126 26.07 4.99 -16.86
N PRO A 127 26.79 5.30 -15.76
CA PRO A 127 26.15 5.68 -14.50
C PRO A 127 25.44 7.04 -14.62
N GLN A 128 24.23 7.15 -14.04
CA GLN A 128 23.47 8.40 -13.89
C GLN A 128 23.76 9.07 -12.56
#